data_AF-A0A7J4CPP9-F1
#
_entry.id   AF-A0A7J4CPP9-F1
#
_cell.length_a   1.000
_cell.length_b   1.000
_cell.length_c   1.000
_cell.angle_alpha   90.00
_cell.angle_beta   90.00
_cell.angle_gamma   90.00
#
_symmetry.space_group_name_H-M   'P 1'
#
loop_
_entity.id
_entity.type
_entity.pdbx_description
1 polymer ?
#
loop_
_entity_poly.entity_id
_entity_poly.type
_entity_poly.pdbx_seq_one_letter_code
_entity_poly.pdbx_strand_id
1 'polypeptide(L)' 'MSLAPQEIEKSASKYASAAIKYDSQGARGMAITHYQKAIDTLFKLLHLYPDSKLNKIYRERMKSY' A
#
# COMPACT_ATOMS: atom_id res chain seq x y z
N MET A 1 10.82 14.66 -10.20
CA MET A 1 11.40 13.30 -10.21
C MET A 1 10.28 12.31 -9.96
N SER A 2 9.85 11.57 -10.98
CA SER A 2 8.90 10.46 -10.81
C SER A 2 9.64 9.26 -10.21
N LEU A 3 9.26 8.85 -9.00
CA LEU A 3 9.73 7.60 -8.38
C LEU A 3 9.37 6.42 -9.30
N ALA A 4 10.28 5.46 -9.44
CA ALA A 4 10.01 4.28 -10.24
C ALA A 4 8.81 3.53 -9.64
N PRO A 5 7.87 3.01 -10.46
CA PRO A 5 6.68 2.31 -9.96
C PRO A 5 7.01 1.23 -8.92
N GLN A 6 8.10 0.50 -9.16
CA GLN A 6 8.62 -0.57 -8.31
C GLN A 6 9.02 -0.08 -6.91
N GLU A 7 9.57 1.13 -6.78
CA GLU A 7 9.91 1.71 -5.47
C GLU A 7 8.66 2.07 -4.67
N ILE A 8 7.63 2.55 -5.36
CA ILE A 8 6.31 2.83 -4.78
C ILE A 8 5.66 1.52 -4.34
N GLU A 9 5.69 0.46 -5.17
CA GLU A 9 5.18 -0.86 -4.82
C GLU A 9 5.90 -1.47 -3.60
N LYS A 10 7.23 -1.36 -3.57
CA LYS A 10 8.04 -1.86 -2.45
C LYS A 10 7.69 -1.13 -1.16
N SER A 11 7.45 0.18 -1.23
CA SER A 11 7.00 0.98 -0.09
C SER A 11 5.61 0.58 0.40
N ALA A 12 4.64 0.41 -0.51
CA ALA A 12 3.30 -0.06 -0.17
C ALA A 12 3.34 -1.45 0.50
N SER A 13 4.14 -2.36 -0.07
CA SER A 13 4.32 -3.72 0.47
C SER A 13 4.94 -3.69 1.87
N LYS A 14 5.94 -2.83 2.11
CA LYS A 14 6.56 -2.67 3.43
C LYS A 14 5.55 -2.16 4.48
N TYR A 15 4.71 -1.20 4.12
CA TYR A 15 3.66 -0.72 5.02
C TYR A 15 2.63 -1.80 5.33
N ALA A 16 2.15 -2.53 4.32
CA ALA A 16 1.21 -3.63 4.53
C ALA A 16 1.78 -4.74 5.42
N SER A 17 3.04 -5.16 5.20
CA SER A 17 3.70 -6.15 6.06
C SER A 17 3.85 -5.68 7.51
N ALA A 18 4.19 -4.40 7.72
CA ALA A 18 4.24 -3.82 9.05
C ALA A 18 2.86 -3.78 9.70
N ALA A 19 1.81 -3.44 8.94
CA ALA A 19 0.43 -3.43 9.43
C ALA A 19 0.00 -4.81 9.94
N ILE A 20 0.21 -5.86 9.12
CA ILE A 20 -0.10 -7.25 9.47
C ILE A 20 0.69 -7.68 10.73
N LYS A 21 1.96 -7.27 10.84
CA LYS A 21 2.76 -7.55 12.04
C LYS A 21 2.17 -6.87 13.28
N TYR A 22 1.79 -5.60 13.21
CA TYR A 22 1.18 -4.92 14.35
C TYR A 22 -0.19 -5.49 14.71
N ASP A 23 -0.99 -5.88 13.72
CA ASP A 23 -2.31 -6.46 13.93
C ASP A 23 -2.23 -7.82 14.64
N SER A 24 -1.31 -8.69 14.19
CA SER A 24 -1.06 -9.98 14.85
C SER A 24 -0.52 -9.86 16.27
N GLN A 25 0.05 -8.71 16.64
CA GLN A 25 0.49 -8.38 17.99
C GLN A 25 -0.59 -7.68 18.84
N GLY A 26 -1.78 -7.44 18.28
CA GLY A 26 -2.86 -6.71 18.93
C GLY A 26 -2.66 -5.18 18.98
N ALA A 27 -1.60 -4.65 18.37
CA ALA A 27 -1.28 -3.23 18.29
C ALA A 27 -2.13 -2.52 17.22
N ARG A 28 -3.45 -2.56 17.37
CA ARG A 28 -4.43 -2.14 16.35
C ARG A 28 -4.24 -0.70 15.84
N GLY A 29 -3.91 0.25 16.71
CA GLY A 29 -3.66 1.64 16.28
C GLY A 29 -2.48 1.77 15.33
N MET A 30 -1.42 1.00 15.57
CA MET A 30 -0.25 0.95 14.68
C MET A 30 -0.57 0.21 13.38
N ALA A 31 -1.37 -0.86 13.46
CA ALA A 31 -1.83 -1.58 12.27
C ALA A 31 -2.64 -0.66 11.33
N ILE A 32 -3.66 0.03 11.85
CA ILE A 32 -4.49 0.97 11.08
C ILE A 32 -3.62 2.04 10.41
N THR A 33 -2.70 2.63 11.15
CA THR A 33 -1.79 3.66 10.62
C THR A 33 -0.96 3.14 9.44
N HIS A 34 -0.50 1.89 9.51
CA HIS A 34 0.31 1.30 8.44
C HIS A 34 -0.52 0.82 7.25
N TYR A 35 -1.74 0.31 7.47
CA TYR A 35 -2.67 0.02 6.38
C TYR A 35 -3.02 1.29 5.60
N GLN A 36 -3.31 2.41 6.30
CA GLN A 36 -3.58 3.68 5.63
C GLN A 36 -2.39 4.15 4.78
N LYS A 37 -1.15 4.04 5.29
CA LYS A 37 0.06 4.37 4.51
C LYS A 37 0.22 3.47 3.29
N ALA A 38 -0.12 2.18 3.38
CA ALA A 38 -0.11 1.28 2.24
C ALA A 38 -1.15 1.70 1.18
N ILE A 39 -2.37 2.02 1.60
CA ILE A 39 -3.45 2.52 0.74
C ILE A 39 -3.02 3.81 0.04
N ASP A 40 -2.53 4.81 0.77
CA ASP A 40 -2.10 6.09 0.20
C ASP A 40 -0.97 5.90 -0.83
N THR A 41 -0.08 4.94 -0.60
CA THR A 41 1.03 4.64 -1.51
C THR A 41 0.53 3.97 -2.79
N LEU A 42 -0.43 3.05 -2.69
CA LEU A 42 -1.09 2.45 -3.86
C LEU A 42 -1.91 3.50 -4.63
N PHE A 43 -2.56 4.44 -3.94
CA PHE A 43 -3.30 5.52 -4.57
C PHE A 43 -2.39 6.44 -5.39
N LYS A 44 -1.19 6.77 -4.87
CA LYS A 44 -0.16 7.48 -5.64
C LYS A 44 0.24 6.73 -6.92
N LEU A 45 0.33 5.40 -6.84
CA LEU A 45 0.68 4.56 -7.99
C LEU A 45 -0.41 4.59 -9.07
N LEU A 46 -1.68 4.53 -8.66
CA LEU A 46 -2.82 4.70 -9.57
C LEU A 46 -2.83 6.07 -10.26
N HIS A 47 -2.49 7.13 -9.52
CA HIS A 47 -2.47 8.49 -10.06
C HIS A 47 -1.31 8.71 -11.03
N LEU A 48 -0.11 8.27 -10.67
CA LEU A 48 1.11 8.46 -11.47
C LEU A 48 1.15 7.56 -12.71
N TYR A 49 0.51 6.38 -12.64
CA TYR A 49 0.54 5.37 -13.70
C TYR A 49 -0.89 4.88 -14.01
N PRO A 50 -1.78 5.74 -14.55
CA PRO A 50 -3.20 5.43 -14.73
C PRO A 50 -3.48 4.28 -15.70
N ASP A 51 -2.60 4.07 -16.69
CA ASP A 51 -2.75 3.03 -17.72
C ASP A 51 -2.05 1.71 -17.34
N SER A 52 -1.51 1.59 -16.13
CA SER A 52 -0.87 0.36 -15.68
C SER A 52 -1.89 -0.77 -15.57
N LYS A 53 -1.59 -1.91 -16.22
CA LYS A 53 -2.38 -3.14 -16.11
C LYS A 53 -2.48 -3.65 -14.66
N LEU A 54 -1.54 -3.24 -13.80
CA LEU A 54 -1.50 -3.62 -12.39
C LEU A 54 -2.49 -2.82 -11.53
N ASN A 55 -3.10 -1.76 -12.06
CA ASN A 55 -4.05 -0.92 -11.32
C ASN A 55 -5.25 -1.69 -10.77
N LYS A 56 -5.71 -2.73 -11.49
CA LYS A 56 -6.74 -3.63 -10.99
C LYS A 56 -6.30 -4.34 -9.71
N ILE A 57 -5.06 -4.84 -9.69
CA ILE A 57 -4.49 -5.55 -8.54
C ILE A 57 -4.31 -4.60 -7.35
N TYR A 58 -3.82 -3.38 -7.59
CA TYR A 58 -3.67 -2.39 -6.50
C TYR A 58 -5.00 -2.02 -5.87
N ARG A 59 -6.07 -1.87 -6.67
CA ARG A 59 -7.42 -1.61 -6.15
C ARG A 59 -7.93 -2.74 -5.27
N GLU A 60 -7.74 -3.99 -5.67
CA GLU A 60 -8.13 -5.13 -4.84
C GLU A 60 -7.32 -5.23 -3.55
N ARG A 61 -6.01 -4.91 -3.58
CA ARG A 61 -5.18 -4.84 -2.37
C ARG A 61 -5.67 -3.77 -1.40
N MET A 62 -5.98 -2.57 -1.91
CA MET A 62 -6.48 -1.48 -1.06
C MET A 62 -7.80 -1.83 -0.38
N LYS A 63 -8.69 -2.62 -1.00
CA LYS A 63 -9.93 -3.09 -0.37
C LYS A 63 -9.71 -4.15 0.71
N SER A 64 -8.59 -4.86 0.64
CA SER A 64 -8.25 -5.93 1.59
C SER A 64 -7.54 -5.41 2.84
N TYR A 65 -7.12 -4.15 2.82
CA TYR A 65 -6.51 -3.43 3.94
C TYR A 65 -7.59 -2.67 4.72
#